data_AF-A0A382H1W4-F1
#
_entry.id   AF-A0A382H1W4-F1
#
_cell.length_a   1.000
_cell.length_b   1.000
_cell.length_c   1.000
_cell.angle_alpha   90.00
_cell.angle_beta   90.00
_cell.angle_gamma   90.00
#
_symmetry.space_group_name_H-M   'P 1'
#
loop_
_entity.id
_entity.type
_entity.pdbx_description
1 polymer ?
#
loop_
_entity_poly.entity_id
_entity_poly.type
_entity_poly.pdbx_seq_one_letter_code
_entity_poly.pdbx_strand_id
1 'polypeptide(L)'
;MQGTHDPLSEKIDESSIGNNETGEDSDDTQFQRGNHPNSRANLKPFPKGVSGNPSGRPQKFEVLKRVLNEYGNEETLNWNDESQGTRREQVWKRIWKQAIIGDMKYVQLLAQLGCLDDK
;
A
#
# COMPACT_ATOMS: atom_id res chain seq x y z
N MET A 1 -35.63 -36.30 -39.64
CA MET A 1 -34.38 -35.61 -40.03
C MET A 1 -34.51 -34.18 -39.57
N GLN A 2 -33.97 -33.88 -38.38
CA GLN A 2 -34.01 -32.56 -37.76
C GLN A 2 -32.89 -31.70 -38.37
N GLY A 3 -33.23 -30.56 -38.95
CA GLY A 3 -32.26 -29.55 -39.37
C GLY A 3 -31.75 -28.77 -38.16
N THR A 4 -30.44 -28.64 -38.07
CA THR A 4 -29.71 -27.84 -37.08
C THR A 4 -29.79 -26.36 -37.44
N HIS A 5 -30.35 -25.54 -36.54
CA HIS A 5 -30.10 -24.10 -36.52
C HIS A 5 -29.36 -23.79 -35.22
N ASP A 6 -28.10 -23.39 -35.39
CA ASP A 6 -27.21 -22.94 -34.33
C ASP A 6 -27.30 -21.40 -34.28
N PRO A 7 -27.76 -20.78 -33.19
CA PRO A 7 -27.60 -19.35 -32.99
C PRO A 7 -26.55 -19.10 -31.92
N LEU A 8 -25.36 -18.77 -32.41
CA LEU A 8 -24.36 -17.98 -31.71
C LEU A 8 -24.99 -16.78 -30.97
N SER A 9 -24.28 -16.40 -29.92
CA SER A 9 -24.10 -15.03 -29.44
C SER A 9 -25.14 -14.46 -28.48
N GLU A 10 -24.62 -14.21 -27.28
CA GLU A 10 -24.85 -12.98 -26.50
C GLU A 10 -26.24 -12.78 -25.90
N LYS A 11 -26.37 -13.16 -24.63
CA LYS A 11 -27.09 -12.33 -23.67
C LYS A 11 -26.07 -11.71 -22.72
N ILE A 12 -25.43 -10.64 -23.18
CA ILE A 12 -24.92 -9.61 -22.29
C ILE A 12 -26.17 -8.97 -21.67
N ASP A 13 -26.33 -9.14 -20.37
CA ASP A 13 -27.36 -8.47 -19.60
C ASP A 13 -26.96 -6.98 -19.56
N GLU A 14 -27.45 -6.22 -20.54
CA GLU A 14 -27.38 -4.76 -20.53
C GLU A 14 -28.22 -4.28 -19.36
N SER A 15 -27.61 -4.26 -18.17
CA SER A 15 -28.06 -3.41 -17.08
C SER A 15 -28.06 -1.99 -17.64
N SER A 16 -29.23 -1.52 -18.04
CA SER A 16 -29.41 -0.24 -18.69
C SER A 16 -28.75 0.83 -17.83
N ILE A 17 -27.65 1.38 -18.33
CA ILE A 17 -27.06 2.60 -17.80
C ILE A 17 -28.13 3.66 -18.07
N GLY A 18 -28.89 3.97 -17.02
CA GLY A 18 -30.03 4.88 -17.07
C GLY A 18 -29.59 6.31 -17.35
N ASN A 19 -29.23 6.59 -18.59
CA ASN A 19 -29.27 7.92 -19.16
C ASN A 19 -30.52 7.98 -20.05
N ASN A 20 -31.68 7.88 -19.41
CA ASN A 20 -32.93 8.25 -20.06
C ASN A 20 -32.96 9.78 -20.06
N GLU A 21 -32.52 10.38 -21.16
CA GLU A 21 -32.75 11.78 -21.48
C GLU A 21 -34.23 11.96 -21.86
N THR A 22 -35.11 11.72 -20.89
CA THR A 22 -36.52 12.11 -20.99
C THR A 22 -36.58 13.51 -20.42
N GLY A 23 -36.51 14.49 -21.32
CA GLY A 23 -36.78 15.88 -21.00
C GLY A 23 -38.24 16.02 -20.60
N GLU A 24 -38.52 15.89 -19.30
CA GLU A 24 -39.76 16.31 -18.68
C GLU A 24 -39.50 17.56 -17.85
N ASP A 25 -40.02 18.64 -18.42
CA ASP A 25 -40.17 20.01 -17.91
C ASP A 25 -40.34 20.05 -16.38
N SER A 26 -39.30 20.42 -15.64
CA SER A 26 -39.40 20.72 -14.21
C SER A 26 -38.32 21.72 -13.79
N ASP A 27 -38.76 22.98 -13.72
CA ASP A 27 -38.17 24.13 -13.03
C ASP A 27 -36.64 24.26 -13.14
N ASP A 28 -36.23 25.19 -14.00
CA ASP A 28 -34.87 25.55 -14.43
C ASP A 28 -34.00 26.08 -13.26
N THR A 29 -33.85 25.24 -12.24
CA THR A 29 -33.03 25.49 -11.07
C THR A 29 -31.59 25.26 -11.48
N GLN A 30 -30.95 26.33 -11.96
CA GLN A 30 -29.51 26.33 -12.24
C GLN A 30 -28.73 25.99 -10.97
N PHE A 31 -28.45 24.70 -10.75
CA PHE A 31 -27.60 24.27 -9.65
C PHE A 31 -26.14 24.60 -9.99
N GLN A 32 -25.49 25.38 -9.12
CA GLN A 32 -24.05 25.56 -9.19
C GLN A 32 -23.34 24.20 -9.08
N ARG A 33 -22.17 24.08 -9.72
CA ARG A 33 -21.38 22.84 -9.74
C ARG A 33 -21.20 22.27 -8.32
N GLY A 34 -21.66 21.03 -8.12
CA GLY A 34 -21.60 20.33 -6.82
C GLY A 34 -22.79 20.54 -5.88
N ASN A 35 -23.78 21.36 -6.26
CA ASN A 35 -24.96 21.65 -5.44
C ASN A 35 -26.24 20.90 -5.86
N HIS A 36 -26.16 19.98 -6.82
CA HIS A 36 -27.31 19.20 -7.23
C HIS A 36 -27.82 18.34 -6.05
N PRO A 37 -29.14 18.33 -5.76
CA PRO A 37 -29.71 17.63 -4.60
C PRO A 37 -29.36 16.14 -4.57
N ASN A 38 -29.40 15.45 -5.72
CA ASN A 38 -28.98 14.05 -5.82
C ASN A 38 -27.49 13.84 -5.49
N SER A 39 -26.61 14.82 -5.79
CA SER A 39 -25.19 14.74 -5.44
C SER A 39 -24.97 14.93 -3.94
N ARG A 40 -25.76 15.80 -3.29
CA ARG A 40 -25.64 16.07 -1.84
C ARG A 40 -26.22 14.93 -1.00
N ALA A 41 -27.30 14.30 -1.45
CA ALA A 41 -27.95 13.21 -0.73
C ALA A 41 -27.03 12.00 -0.50
N ASN A 42 -26.07 11.76 -1.40
CA ASN A 42 -25.13 10.64 -1.32
C ASN A 42 -23.81 10.96 -0.60
N LEU A 43 -23.53 12.22 -0.25
CA LEU A 43 -22.29 12.63 0.39
C LEU A 43 -22.44 12.57 1.92
N LYS A 44 -21.95 11.48 2.55
CA LYS A 44 -21.75 11.42 4.00
C LYS A 44 -20.39 12.05 4.35
N PRO A 45 -20.34 13.23 5.01
CA PRO A 45 -19.06 13.83 5.38
C PRO A 45 -18.35 12.99 6.44
N PHE A 46 -17.06 12.71 6.23
CA PHE A 46 -16.22 12.07 7.24
C PHE A 46 -15.95 13.04 8.42
N PRO A 47 -15.76 12.53 9.66
CA PRO A 47 -15.37 13.37 10.78
C PRO A 47 -14.10 14.17 10.47
N LYS A 48 -14.06 15.44 10.85
CA LYS A 48 -12.87 16.28 10.66
C LYS A 48 -11.67 15.61 11.35
N GLY A 49 -10.57 15.44 10.63
CA GLY A 49 -9.36 14.75 11.10
C GLY A 49 -9.32 13.24 10.83
N VAL A 50 -10.40 12.65 10.30
CA VAL A 50 -10.44 11.25 9.88
C VAL A 50 -10.45 11.18 8.37
N SER A 51 -9.37 10.62 7.80
CA SER A 51 -9.32 10.27 6.38
C SER A 51 -10.43 9.26 6.09
N GLY A 52 -11.24 9.52 5.06
CA GLY A 52 -12.23 8.56 4.56
C GLY A 52 -11.64 7.29 3.96
N ASN A 53 -10.30 7.22 3.86
CA ASN A 53 -9.55 6.01 3.55
C ASN A 53 -8.84 5.51 4.84
N PRO A 54 -9.38 4.48 5.52
CA PRO A 54 -8.80 3.89 6.73
C PRO A 54 -7.38 3.35 6.53
N SER A 55 -7.08 2.86 5.32
CA SER A 55 -5.76 2.30 4.97
C SER A 55 -4.77 3.37 4.50
N GLY A 56 -5.18 4.64 4.43
CA GLY A 56 -4.34 5.75 4.00
C GLY A 56 -3.70 5.54 2.62
N ARG A 57 -2.62 6.26 2.37
CA ARG A 57 -1.76 6.02 1.21
C ARG A 57 -0.86 4.83 1.54
N PRO A 58 -0.85 3.74 0.75
CA PRO A 58 0.09 2.65 0.97
C PRO A 58 1.52 3.19 0.92
N GLN A 59 2.37 2.80 1.88
CA GLN A 59 3.77 3.21 1.86
C GLN A 59 4.47 2.57 0.66
N LYS A 60 5.35 3.32 0.01
CA LYS A 60 6.15 2.78 -1.09
C LYS A 60 6.99 1.61 -0.56
N PHE A 61 7.03 0.51 -1.32
CA PHE A 61 7.86 -0.67 -1.06
C PHE A 61 7.51 -1.50 0.18
N GLU A 62 6.27 -1.45 0.69
CA GLU A 62 5.84 -2.30 1.82
C GLU A 62 6.09 -3.80 1.60
N VAL A 63 5.79 -4.31 0.40
CA VAL A 63 6.03 -5.71 0.05
C VAL A 63 7.52 -6.05 0.11
N LEU A 64 8.37 -5.21 -0.48
CA LEU A 64 9.81 -5.40 -0.46
C LEU A 64 10.36 -5.34 0.97
N LYS A 65 9.88 -4.39 1.80
CA LYS A 65 10.26 -4.31 3.21
C LYS A 65 9.91 -5.60 3.95
N ARG A 66 8.71 -6.16 3.72
CA ARG A 66 8.30 -7.43 4.34
C ARG A 66 9.22 -8.58 3.95
N VAL A 67 9.47 -8.74 2.65
CA VAL A 67 10.36 -9.80 2.13
C VAL A 67 11.77 -9.63 2.69
N LEU A 68 12.36 -8.44 2.66
CA LEU A 68 13.70 -8.21 3.21
C LEU A 68 13.76 -8.46 4.73
N ASN A 69 12.68 -8.20 5.47
CA ASN A 69 12.62 -8.53 6.88
C ASN A 69 12.61 -10.04 7.12
N GLU A 70 11.94 -10.82 6.28
CA GLU A 70 11.97 -12.29 6.29
C GLU A 70 13.39 -12.79 6.02
N TYR A 71 14.03 -12.33 4.93
CA TYR A 71 15.44 -12.64 4.62
C TYR A 71 16.41 -12.24 5.73
N GLY A 72 16.09 -11.18 6.47
CA GLY A 72 16.88 -10.70 7.61
C GLY A 72 16.88 -11.67 8.79
N ASN A 73 15.83 -12.48 8.94
CA ASN A 73 15.69 -13.48 10.01
C ASN A 73 16.30 -14.84 9.65
N GLU A 74 16.58 -15.08 8.37
CA GLU A 74 17.22 -16.31 7.94
C GLU A 74 18.66 -16.41 8.45
N GLU A 75 19.01 -17.60 8.90
CA GLU A 75 20.35 -17.98 9.32
C GLU A 75 21.26 -18.14 8.11
N THR A 76 22.53 -17.74 8.24
CA THR A 76 23.52 -17.99 7.19
C THR A 76 24.60 -18.94 7.70
N LEU A 77 25.08 -19.80 6.81
CA LEU A 77 26.13 -20.75 7.09
C LEU A 77 27.45 -20.31 6.46
N ASN A 78 28.56 -20.67 7.09
CA ASN A 78 29.89 -20.51 6.50
C ASN A 78 30.20 -21.68 5.54
N TRP A 79 31.43 -21.72 5.00
CA TRP A 79 31.88 -22.80 4.11
C TRP A 79 31.98 -24.19 4.78
N ASN A 80 31.90 -24.24 6.12
CA ASN A 80 31.92 -25.45 6.96
C ASN A 80 30.52 -25.84 7.46
N ASP A 81 29.45 -25.26 6.90
CA ASP A 81 28.07 -25.43 7.37
C ASP A 81 27.82 -25.00 8.83
N GLU A 82 28.70 -24.19 9.42
CA GLU A 82 28.50 -23.62 10.75
C GLU A 82 27.70 -22.33 10.68
N SER A 83 26.77 -22.15 11.61
CA SER A 83 25.96 -20.94 11.71
C SER A 83 26.79 -19.69 11.99
N GLN A 84 26.53 -18.64 11.21
CA GLN A 84 27.06 -17.28 11.43
C GLN A 84 26.01 -16.34 12.07
N GLY A 85 24.84 -16.88 12.43
CA GLY A 85 23.67 -16.14 12.88
C GLY A 85 22.85 -15.57 11.73
N THR A 86 21.85 -14.76 12.08
CA THR A 86 20.94 -14.19 11.08
C THR A 86 21.62 -13.08 10.28
N ARG A 87 21.14 -12.80 9.05
CA ARG A 87 21.66 -11.68 8.26
C ARG A 87 21.55 -10.35 9.00
N ARG A 88 20.46 -10.14 9.76
CA ARG A 88 20.26 -8.94 10.56
C ARG A 88 21.33 -8.79 11.65
N GLU A 89 21.61 -9.85 12.38
CA GLU A 89 22.65 -9.86 13.42
C GLU A 89 24.03 -9.59 12.84
N GLN A 90 24.33 -10.14 11.66
CA GLN A 90 25.61 -9.88 10.98
C GLN A 90 25.77 -8.41 10.60
N VAL A 91 24.70 -7.75 10.15
CA VAL A 91 24.72 -6.30 9.89
C VAL A 91 25.00 -5.52 11.18
N TRP A 92 24.35 -5.87 12.29
CA TRP A 92 24.63 -5.24 13.59
C TRP A 92 26.08 -5.43 14.04
N LYS A 93 26.60 -6.65 13.95
CA LYS A 93 28.01 -6.95 14.23
C LYS A 93 28.93 -6.14 13.31
N ARG A 94 28.56 -5.96 12.04
CA ARG A 94 29.34 -5.18 11.08
C ARG A 94 29.37 -3.70 11.41
N ILE A 95 28.26 -3.12 11.86
CA ILE A 95 28.19 -1.72 12.33
C ILE A 95 29.21 -1.50 13.45
N TRP A 96 29.18 -2.34 14.49
CA TRP A 96 30.16 -2.28 15.58
C TRP A 96 31.59 -2.46 15.09
N LYS A 97 31.84 -3.47 14.25
CA LYS A 97 33.18 -3.72 13.70
C LYS A 97 33.72 -2.51 12.93
N GLN A 98 32.90 -1.84 12.12
CA GLN A 98 33.34 -0.67 11.37
C GLN A 98 33.58 0.54 12.27
N ALA A 99 32.73 0.74 13.28
CA ALA A 99 32.96 1.78 14.27
C ALA A 99 34.28 1.59 15.03
N ILE A 100 34.59 0.35 15.45
CA ILE A 100 35.87 0.01 16.12
C ILE A 100 37.08 0.25 15.23
N ILE A 101 36.97 -0.01 13.92
CA ILE A 101 38.03 0.29 12.94
C ILE A 101 38.27 1.81 12.83
N GLY A 102 37.28 2.64 13.22
CA GLY A 102 37.35 4.09 13.17
C GLY A 102 36.60 4.71 11.99
N ASP A 103 35.69 3.97 11.33
CA ASP A 103 34.81 4.58 10.32
C ASP A 103 33.80 5.51 11.00
N MET A 104 34.05 6.81 10.82
CA MET A 104 33.31 7.88 11.48
C MET A 104 31.80 7.81 11.24
N LYS A 105 31.33 7.29 10.09
CA LYS A 105 29.89 7.19 9.81
C LYS A 105 29.19 6.26 10.81
N TYR A 106 29.82 5.14 11.15
CA TYR A 106 29.26 4.18 12.09
C TYR A 106 29.43 4.65 13.54
N VAL A 107 30.53 5.32 13.87
CA VAL A 107 30.72 5.95 15.18
C VAL A 107 29.63 7.00 15.44
N GLN A 108 29.38 7.89 14.46
CA GLN A 108 28.31 8.89 14.54
C GLN A 108 26.93 8.25 14.66
N LEU A 109 26.65 7.20 13.88
CA LEU A 109 25.38 6.46 13.98
C LEU A 109 25.17 5.92 15.40
N LEU A 110 26.19 5.26 15.98
CA LEU A 110 26.10 4.69 17.33
C LEU A 110 25.96 5.78 18.40
N ALA A 111 26.68 6.90 18.26
CA ALA A 111 26.57 8.05 19.15
C ALA A 111 25.16 8.69 19.10
N GLN A 112 24.58 8.86 17.90
CA GLN A 112 23.23 9.39 17.73
C GLN A 112 22.15 8.51 18.38
N LEU A 113 22.41 7.20 18.46
CA LEU A 113 21.53 6.24 19.13
C LEU A 113 21.77 6.15 20.64
N GLY A 114 22.75 6.87 21.20
CA GLY A 114 23.15 6.79 22.61
C GLY A 114 23.80 5.46 22.99
N CYS A 115 24.30 4.70 22.01
CA CYS A 115 24.90 3.37 22.25
C CYS A 115 26.33 3.44 22.81
N LEU A 116 26.92 4.64 22.87
CA LEU A 116 28.27 4.88 23.38
C LEU A 116 28.28 5.68 24.69
N ASP A 117 27.11 6.01 25.23
CA ASP A 117 26.98 6.76 26.48
C ASP A 117 27.26 5.84 27.67
N ASP A 118 27.86 6.38 28.72
CA ASP A 118 28.05 5.66 29.99
C ASP A 118 26.69 5.34 30.63
N LYS A 119 26.61 4.20 31.33
CA LYS A 119 25.40 3.75 32.03
C LYS A 119 25.08 4.56 33.28
#